data_AF-A0A9W7ZVV8-F1
#
_entry.id   AF-A0A9W7ZVV8-F1
#
_cell.length_a   1.000
_cell.length_b   1.000
_cell.length_c   1.000
_cell.angle_alpha   90.00
_cell.angle_beta   90.00
_cell.angle_gamma   90.00
#
_symmetry.space_group_name_H-M   'P 1'
#
loop_
_entity.id
_entity.type
_entity.pdbx_description
1 polymer ?
#
loop_
_entity_poly.entity_id
_entity_poly.type
_entity_poly.pdbx_seq_one_letter_code
_entity_poly.pdbx_strand_id
1 'polypeptide(L)'
;MLGSIYRAITLKALAQGLDLTQEADRQRLDGLAHTCQVDTQAQFDGDTLRVVTYLDGQDVTDAIRTLAVNRGVSEVAKAPEVRQAVLQIQRRMAGYKREGSETTTDKLSTTDLVMDGRDIGTSVFPQAELKVYLEADAAVRAQRRYEEMQRQAMAKKENRSTLPTYDEVLRDLQARDAADVNRTHSPLRRAPDAVVIDSTNLTIDQQVNKIVELAQSRMA
;
A
#
# COMPACT_ATOMS: atom_id res chain seq x y z
N MET A 1 -4.81 0.59 1.17
CA MET A 1 -5.36 0.35 -0.18
C MET A 1 -4.30 0.21 -1.28
N LEU A 2 -3.11 0.84 -1.24
CA LEU A 2 -2.11 0.59 -2.29
C LEU A 2 -1.48 -0.78 -2.22
N GLY A 3 -1.12 -1.20 -0.99
CA GLY A 3 -0.52 -2.51 -0.78
C GLY A 3 -1.42 -3.61 -1.35
N SER A 4 -2.74 -3.50 -1.21
CA SER A 4 -3.67 -4.53 -1.67
C SER A 4 -3.69 -4.70 -3.18
N ILE A 5 -3.51 -3.64 -4.00
CA ILE A 5 -3.47 -3.78 -5.46
C ILE A 5 -2.21 -4.53 -5.90
N TYR A 6 -1.03 -4.08 -5.44
CA TYR A 6 0.22 -4.78 -5.75
C TYR A 6 0.19 -6.23 -5.24
N ARG A 7 -0.37 -6.47 -4.05
CA ARG A 7 -0.52 -7.82 -3.50
C ARG A 7 -1.51 -8.67 -4.27
N ALA A 8 -2.60 -8.11 -4.80
CA ALA A 8 -3.56 -8.82 -5.64
C ALA A 8 -2.91 -9.25 -6.96
N ILE A 9 -2.17 -8.35 -7.61
CA ILE A 9 -1.38 -8.66 -8.80
C ILE A 9 -0.33 -9.75 -8.48
N THR A 10 0.37 -9.62 -7.35
CA THR A 10 1.34 -10.61 -6.87
C THR A 10 0.68 -11.97 -6.66
N LEU A 11 -0.48 -12.01 -6.00
CA LEU A 11 -1.24 -13.23 -5.74
C LEU A 11 -1.60 -13.93 -7.06
N LYS A 12 -2.11 -13.18 -8.05
CA LYS A 12 -2.47 -13.74 -9.35
C LYS A 12 -1.25 -14.25 -10.12
N ALA A 13 -0.15 -13.52 -10.09
CA ALA A 13 1.10 -13.92 -10.72
C ALA A 13 1.64 -15.24 -10.13
N LEU A 14 1.66 -15.34 -8.80
CA LEU A 14 2.05 -16.58 -8.10
C LEU A 14 1.10 -17.74 -8.42
N ALA A 15 -0.21 -17.49 -8.48
CA ALA A 15 -1.20 -18.51 -8.85
C ALA A 15 -1.03 -19.02 -10.29
N GLN A 16 -0.48 -18.21 -11.18
CA GLN A 16 -0.12 -18.59 -12.56
C GLN A 16 1.30 -19.16 -12.70
N GLY A 17 1.99 -19.39 -11.58
CA GLY A 17 3.32 -20.00 -11.54
C GLY A 17 4.44 -19.11 -12.09
N LEU A 18 4.26 -17.77 -12.09
CA LEU A 18 5.34 -16.86 -12.48
C LEU A 18 6.40 -16.81 -11.38
N ASP A 19 7.67 -16.87 -11.79
CA ASP A 19 8.79 -16.50 -10.94
C ASP A 19 9.04 -15.00 -11.05
N LEU A 20 8.68 -14.28 -9.99
CA LEU A 20 8.76 -12.82 -9.91
C LEU A 20 10.20 -12.28 -9.94
N THR A 21 11.20 -13.15 -9.88
CA THR A 21 12.62 -12.80 -9.94
C THR A 21 13.25 -13.03 -11.31
N GLN A 22 12.55 -13.71 -12.22
CA GLN A 22 13.09 -14.07 -13.54
C GLN A 22 12.64 -13.06 -14.60
N GLU A 23 13.60 -12.55 -15.38
CA GLU A 23 13.30 -11.63 -16.48
C GLU A 23 12.38 -12.27 -17.53
N ALA A 24 12.46 -13.60 -17.70
CA ALA A 24 11.63 -14.36 -18.64
C ALA A 24 10.12 -14.25 -18.34
N ASP A 25 9.72 -14.06 -17.08
CA ASP A 25 8.32 -13.94 -16.69
C ASP A 25 7.83 -12.47 -16.64
N ARG A 26 8.72 -11.51 -16.88
CA ARG A 26 8.42 -10.08 -16.72
C ARG A 26 7.37 -9.57 -17.70
N GLN A 27 7.42 -10.04 -18.95
CA GLN A 27 6.40 -9.72 -19.96
C GLN A 27 5.02 -10.29 -19.59
N ARG A 28 4.98 -11.48 -18.98
CA ARG A 28 3.73 -12.10 -18.49
C ARG A 28 3.18 -11.32 -17.30
N LEU A 29 4.04 -10.88 -16.39
CA LEU A 29 3.66 -10.04 -15.24
C LEU A 29 3.06 -8.71 -15.70
N ASP A 30 3.65 -8.09 -16.72
CA ASP A 30 3.14 -6.85 -17.32
C ASP A 30 1.73 -7.03 -17.90
N GLY A 31 1.55 -8.03 -18.78
CA GLY A 31 0.23 -8.33 -19.35
C GLY A 31 -0.81 -8.67 -18.29
N LEU A 32 -0.40 -9.35 -17.22
CA LEU A 32 -1.26 -9.66 -16.08
C LEU A 32 -1.68 -8.38 -15.34
N ALA A 33 -0.76 -7.45 -15.07
CA ALA A 33 -1.07 -6.21 -14.36
C ALA A 33 -2.09 -5.35 -15.10
N HIS A 34 -2.04 -5.32 -16.43
CA HIS A 34 -2.99 -4.57 -17.28
C HIS A 34 -4.37 -5.22 -17.40
N THR A 35 -4.48 -6.53 -17.14
CA THR A 35 -5.73 -7.29 -17.28
C THR A 35 -6.40 -7.60 -15.95
N CYS A 36 -5.70 -7.44 -14.82
CA CYS A 36 -6.28 -7.60 -13.49
C CYS A 36 -7.39 -6.58 -13.23
N GLN A 37 -8.54 -7.09 -12.78
CA GLN A 37 -9.57 -6.24 -12.20
C GLN A 37 -9.43 -6.29 -10.69
N VAL A 38 -8.93 -5.20 -10.11
CA VAL A 38 -8.81 -5.06 -8.66
C VAL A 38 -9.75 -3.96 -8.20
N ASP A 39 -10.58 -4.30 -7.22
CA ASP A 39 -11.49 -3.38 -6.58
C ASP A 39 -11.38 -3.53 -5.06
N THR A 40 -11.61 -2.44 -4.33
CA THR A 40 -11.62 -2.45 -2.86
C THR A 40 -12.91 -1.84 -2.35
N GLN A 41 -13.50 -2.46 -1.34
CA GLN A 41 -14.72 -1.98 -0.70
C GLN A 41 -14.46 -1.84 0.79
N ALA A 42 -14.87 -0.71 1.37
CA ALA A 42 -14.92 -0.55 2.81
C ALA A 42 -16.26 -1.10 3.30
N GLN A 43 -16.22 -2.05 4.24
CA GLN A 43 -17.38 -2.67 4.86
C GLN A 43 -17.27 -2.50 6.36
N PHE A 44 -18.37 -2.15 7.01
CA PHE A 44 -18.44 -2.10 8.47
C PHE A 44 -18.79 -3.48 9.02
N ASP A 45 -18.00 -3.93 9.99
CA ASP A 45 -18.27 -5.08 10.85
C ASP A 45 -18.45 -4.56 12.28
N GLY A 46 -19.70 -4.25 12.63
CA GLY A 46 -20.02 -3.43 13.80
C GLY A 46 -19.35 -2.05 13.72
N ASP A 47 -18.58 -1.70 14.75
CA ASP A 47 -17.81 -0.45 14.82
C ASP A 47 -16.46 -0.54 14.08
N THR A 48 -16.13 -1.69 13.48
CA THR A 48 -14.84 -1.91 12.83
C THR A 48 -14.97 -1.72 11.32
N LEU A 49 -14.17 -0.82 10.75
CA LEU A 49 -14.05 -0.69 9.30
C LEU A 49 -13.11 -1.78 8.76
N ARG A 50 -13.63 -2.69 7.93
CA ARG A 50 -12.85 -3.70 7.20
C ARG A 50 -12.76 -3.31 5.73
N VAL A 51 -11.55 -3.28 5.19
CA VAL A 51 -11.34 -3.13 3.73
C VAL A 51 -11.26 -4.52 3.10
N VAL A 52 -12.24 -4.82 2.24
CA VAL A 52 -12.34 -6.03 1.44
C VAL A 52 -11.70 -5.78 0.08
N THR A 53 -10.84 -6.68 -0.38
CA THR A 53 -10.18 -6.59 -1.70
C THR A 53 -10.70 -7.69 -2.59
N TYR A 54 -11.20 -7.31 -3.77
CA TYR A 54 -11.63 -8.22 -4.82
C TYR A 54 -10.58 -8.25 -5.94
N LEU A 55 -10.28 -9.44 -6.42
CA LEU A 55 -9.46 -9.69 -7.61
C LEU A 55 -10.28 -10.52 -8.59
N ASP A 56 -10.53 -9.98 -9.77
CA ASP A 56 -11.36 -10.59 -10.81
C ASP A 56 -12.73 -11.08 -10.26
N GLY A 57 -13.32 -10.26 -9.38
CA GLY A 57 -14.60 -10.54 -8.72
C GLY A 57 -14.54 -11.48 -7.51
N GLN A 58 -13.38 -12.03 -7.15
CA GLN A 58 -13.22 -12.92 -6.00
C GLN A 58 -12.67 -12.18 -4.78
N ASP A 59 -13.23 -12.41 -3.59
CA ASP A 59 -12.67 -11.88 -2.33
C ASP A 59 -11.32 -12.55 -2.06
N VAL A 60 -10.26 -11.74 -2.07
CA VAL A 60 -8.88 -12.18 -1.82
C VAL A 60 -8.28 -11.53 -0.57
N THR A 61 -9.11 -10.91 0.27
CA THR A 61 -8.70 -10.07 1.41
C THR A 61 -7.66 -10.73 2.32
N ASP A 62 -7.82 -12.02 2.60
CA ASP A 62 -6.87 -12.76 3.43
C ASP A 62 -5.73 -13.37 2.61
N ALA A 63 -6.02 -13.82 1.38
CA ALA A 63 -5.04 -14.41 0.47
C ALA A 63 -3.89 -13.44 0.11
N ILE A 64 -4.20 -12.15 -0.05
CA ILE A 64 -3.21 -11.09 -0.32
C ILE A 64 -2.27 -10.82 0.87
N ARG A 65 -2.54 -11.38 2.05
CA ARG A 65 -1.73 -11.22 3.27
C ARG A 65 -0.85 -12.43 3.60
N THR A 66 -0.88 -13.47 2.78
CA THR A 66 -0.05 -14.66 2.93
C THR A 66 1.45 -14.34 2.87
N LEU A 67 2.27 -15.21 3.46
CA LEU A 67 3.73 -15.04 3.49
C LEU A 67 4.35 -15.01 2.09
N ALA A 68 3.85 -15.85 1.17
CA ALA A 68 4.31 -15.88 -0.22
C ALA A 68 4.08 -14.53 -0.92
N VAL A 69 2.88 -13.96 -0.80
CA VAL A 69 2.57 -12.65 -1.35
C VAL A 69 3.39 -11.54 -0.69
N ASN A 70 3.56 -11.57 0.63
CA ASN A 70 4.40 -10.60 1.36
C ASN A 70 5.87 -10.60 0.88
N ARG A 71 6.39 -11.76 0.47
CA ARG A 71 7.75 -11.90 -0.05
C ARG A 71 7.86 -11.40 -1.50
N GLY A 72 6.86 -11.69 -2.34
CA GLY A 72 6.89 -11.34 -3.77
C GLY A 72 6.50 -9.90 -4.10
N VAL A 73 5.73 -9.22 -3.25
CA VAL A 73 5.14 -7.91 -3.58
C VAL A 73 6.17 -6.83 -3.87
N SER A 74 7.36 -6.91 -3.25
CA SER A 74 8.42 -5.93 -3.50
C SER A 74 8.96 -6.03 -4.92
N GLU A 75 9.14 -7.24 -5.45
CA GLU A 75 9.59 -7.44 -6.84
C GLU A 75 8.55 -6.93 -7.84
N VAL A 76 7.27 -7.23 -7.60
CA VAL A 76 6.16 -6.73 -8.42
C VAL A 76 6.10 -5.20 -8.40
N ALA A 77 6.31 -4.57 -7.24
CA ALA A 77 6.24 -3.11 -7.10
C ALA A 77 7.43 -2.36 -7.74
N LYS A 78 8.54 -3.05 -8.04
CA LYS A 78 9.70 -2.50 -8.76
C LYS A 78 9.48 -2.42 -10.27
N ALA A 79 8.60 -3.24 -10.84
CA ALA A 79 8.34 -3.28 -12.28
C ALA A 79 7.62 -2.00 -12.76
N PRO A 80 8.23 -1.16 -13.61
CA PRO A 80 7.65 0.12 -14.04
C PRO A 80 6.27 -0.01 -14.70
N GLU A 81 6.09 -1.02 -15.52
CA GLU A 81 4.85 -1.28 -16.26
C GLU A 81 3.71 -1.67 -15.32
N VAL A 82 4.01 -2.49 -14.30
CA VAL A 82 3.06 -2.81 -13.23
C VAL A 82 2.67 -1.54 -12.47
N ARG A 83 3.62 -0.65 -12.17
CA ARG A 83 3.30 0.62 -11.50
C ARG A 83 2.37 1.49 -12.34
N GLN A 84 2.57 1.54 -13.65
CA GLN A 84 1.68 2.26 -14.55
C GLN A 84 0.26 1.68 -14.52
N ALA A 85 0.11 0.36 -14.62
CA ALA A 85 -1.18 -0.30 -14.51
C ALA A 85 -1.85 -0.03 -13.15
N VAL A 86 -1.09 -0.12 -12.05
CA VAL A 86 -1.59 0.16 -10.69
C VAL A 86 -2.03 1.62 -10.54
N LEU A 87 -1.30 2.58 -11.11
CA LEU A 87 -1.68 3.99 -11.10
C LEU A 87 -3.02 4.21 -11.79
N GLN A 88 -3.26 3.54 -12.93
CA GLN A 88 -4.54 3.60 -13.64
C GLN A 88 -5.69 3.03 -12.78
N ILE A 89 -5.46 1.90 -12.11
CA ILE A 89 -6.45 1.31 -11.17
C ILE A 89 -6.75 2.29 -10.03
N GLN A 90 -5.74 2.92 -9.43
CA GLN A 90 -5.91 3.89 -8.33
C GLN A 90 -6.71 5.11 -8.75
N ARG A 91 -6.39 5.69 -9.90
CA ARG A 91 -7.11 6.84 -10.46
C ARG A 91 -8.56 6.48 -10.77
N ARG A 92 -8.80 5.31 -11.36
CA ARG A 92 -10.16 4.78 -11.60
C ARG A 92 -10.95 4.64 -10.29
N MET A 93 -10.35 4.07 -9.25
CA MET A 93 -11.01 3.90 -7.94
C MET A 93 -11.28 5.25 -7.24
N ALA A 94 -10.43 6.25 -7.47
CA ALA A 94 -10.67 7.62 -7.00
C ALA A 94 -11.65 8.42 -7.88
N GLY A 95 -12.30 7.78 -8.86
CA GLY A 95 -13.29 8.42 -9.71
C GLY A 95 -12.73 9.39 -10.76
N TYR A 96 -11.43 9.35 -11.05
CA TYR A 96 -10.88 10.10 -12.19
C TYR A 96 -11.42 9.52 -13.50
N LYS A 97 -12.05 10.36 -14.32
CA LYS A 97 -12.44 10.00 -15.70
C LYS A 97 -11.19 9.91 -16.59
N ARG A 98 -11.22 9.04 -17.61
CA ARG A 98 -10.12 8.87 -18.57
C ARG A 98 -9.81 10.19 -19.29
N GLU A 99 -8.54 10.45 -19.55
CA GLU A 99 -8.09 11.52 -20.46
C GLU A 99 -8.81 11.37 -21.82
N GLY A 100 -9.48 12.44 -22.28
CA GLY A 100 -10.22 12.46 -23.55
C GLY A 100 -11.75 12.55 -23.45
N SER A 101 -12.35 12.62 -22.25
CA SER A 101 -13.77 12.96 -22.09
C SER A 101 -13.94 14.49 -22.16
N GLU A 102 -14.64 14.99 -23.19
CA GLU A 102 -14.86 16.41 -23.53
C GLU A 102 -15.65 17.25 -22.50
N THR A 103 -15.73 16.79 -21.25
CA THR A 103 -16.18 17.63 -20.12
C THR A 103 -15.01 17.85 -19.19
N THR A 104 -14.18 18.80 -19.63
CA THR A 104 -13.37 19.76 -18.89
C THR A 104 -13.17 19.48 -17.38
N THR A 105 -11.90 19.47 -16.98
CA THR A 105 -11.34 19.68 -15.64
C THR A 105 -11.58 18.60 -14.58
N ASP A 106 -10.52 17.83 -14.31
CA ASP A 106 -9.83 17.84 -13.00
C ASP A 106 -10.69 17.99 -11.74
N LYS A 107 -11.81 17.28 -11.64
CA LYS A 107 -12.57 17.19 -10.40
C LYS A 107 -12.68 15.74 -9.97
N LEU A 108 -11.98 15.45 -8.88
CA LEU A 108 -12.23 14.30 -8.01
C LEU A 108 -13.75 14.25 -7.77
N SER A 109 -14.42 13.20 -8.25
CA SER A 109 -15.84 12.99 -7.96
C SER A 109 -15.98 12.71 -6.48
N THR A 110 -16.16 13.75 -5.64
CA THR A 110 -16.73 13.71 -4.28
C THR A 110 -16.55 12.39 -3.52
N THR A 111 -15.32 11.88 -3.40
CA THR A 111 -15.06 10.64 -2.68
C THR A 111 -14.13 10.99 -1.53
N ASP A 112 -14.65 10.87 -0.31
CA ASP A 112 -13.86 10.90 0.92
C ASP A 112 -12.91 9.69 0.92
N LEU A 113 -11.74 9.87 0.32
CA LEU A 113 -10.78 8.80 0.08
C LEU A 113 -9.51 9.01 0.90
N VAL A 114 -9.27 8.10 1.85
CA VAL A 114 -7.98 8.01 2.56
C VAL A 114 -7.11 6.99 1.85
N MET A 115 -5.94 7.41 1.35
CA MET A 115 -5.02 6.54 0.63
C MET A 115 -3.62 6.51 1.27
N ASP A 116 -3.16 5.31 1.62
CA ASP A 116 -1.85 5.05 2.23
C ASP A 116 -0.85 4.46 1.22
N GLY A 117 0.34 5.05 1.10
CA GLY A 117 1.37 4.53 0.20
C GLY A 117 2.68 5.33 0.26
N ARG A 118 3.56 5.13 -0.72
CA ARG A 118 4.91 5.73 -0.74
C ARG A 118 5.00 7.02 -1.55
N ASP A 119 4.23 7.12 -2.62
CA ASP A 119 4.32 8.19 -3.63
C ASP A 119 2.96 8.85 -3.92
N ILE A 120 2.07 8.89 -2.92
CA ILE A 120 0.68 9.32 -3.11
C ILE A 120 0.59 10.82 -3.34
N GLY A 121 1.07 11.61 -2.38
CA GLY A 121 1.07 13.07 -2.49
C GLY A 121 2.05 13.63 -3.52
N THR A 122 2.92 12.80 -4.12
CA THR A 122 3.94 13.23 -5.09
C THR A 122 3.63 12.77 -6.52
N SER A 123 3.06 11.57 -6.72
CA SER A 123 2.86 10.98 -8.05
C SER A 123 1.39 10.61 -8.33
N VAL A 124 0.71 9.97 -7.39
CA VAL A 124 -0.66 9.46 -7.60
C VAL A 124 -1.70 10.58 -7.55
N PHE A 125 -1.70 11.33 -6.44
CA PHE A 125 -2.59 12.46 -6.16
C PHE A 125 -1.77 13.69 -5.71
N PRO A 126 -1.02 14.31 -6.64
CA PRO A 126 -0.27 15.54 -6.34
C PRO A 126 -1.17 16.73 -5.98
N GLN A 127 -2.48 16.65 -6.24
CA GLN A 127 -3.47 17.68 -5.91
C GLN A 127 -4.35 17.30 -4.70
N ALA A 128 -3.97 16.30 -3.90
CA ALA A 128 -4.70 15.94 -2.69
C ALA A 128 -4.77 17.12 -1.71
N GLU A 129 -5.96 17.39 -1.16
CA GLU A 129 -6.24 18.50 -0.23
C GLU A 129 -5.43 18.41 1.07
N LEU A 130 -5.25 17.18 1.58
CA LEU A 130 -4.39 16.89 2.71
C LEU A 130 -3.39 15.78 2.34
N LYS A 131 -2.11 16.06 2.57
CA LYS A 131 -1.00 15.11 2.44
C LYS A 131 -0.31 14.98 3.79
N VAL A 132 -0.27 13.77 4.32
CA VAL A 132 0.44 13.46 5.56
C VAL A 132 1.65 12.60 5.23
N TYR A 133 2.81 12.99 5.74
CA TYR A 133 4.04 12.19 5.71
C TYR A 133 4.32 11.66 7.12
N LEU A 134 3.96 10.41 7.37
CA LEU A 134 4.14 9.76 8.66
C LEU A 134 5.54 9.14 8.73
N GLU A 135 6.34 9.53 9.71
CA GLU A 135 7.67 8.98 9.95
C GLU A 135 7.82 8.46 11.39
N ALA A 136 8.84 7.65 11.61
CA ALA A 136 9.26 7.17 12.93
C ALA A 136 10.64 6.52 12.84
N ASP A 137 11.33 6.48 13.97
CA ASP A 137 12.60 5.76 14.11
C ASP A 137 12.49 4.32 13.63
N ALA A 138 13.53 3.87 12.90
CA ALA A 138 13.58 2.52 12.34
C ALA A 138 13.45 1.44 13.42
N ALA A 139 14.08 1.64 14.58
CA ALA A 139 13.99 0.73 15.72
C ALA A 139 12.56 0.62 16.25
N VAL A 140 11.84 1.73 16.38
CA VAL A 140 10.44 1.73 16.84
C VAL A 140 9.53 1.04 15.82
N ARG A 141 9.72 1.31 14.52
CA ARG A 141 8.95 0.63 13.47
C ARG A 141 9.22 -0.87 13.44
N ALA A 142 10.49 -1.28 13.60
CA ALA A 142 10.87 -2.69 13.68
C ALA A 142 10.25 -3.38 14.91
N GLN A 143 10.29 -2.72 16.08
CA GLN A 143 9.68 -3.23 17.31
C GLN A 143 8.18 -3.44 17.15
N ARG A 144 7.43 -2.43 16.66
CA ARG A 144 5.99 -2.52 16.41
C ARG A 144 5.65 -3.68 15.47
N ARG A 145 6.44 -3.84 14.40
CA ARG A 145 6.26 -4.91 13.42
C ARG A 145 6.56 -6.30 14.01
N TYR A 146 7.63 -6.42 14.78
CA TYR A 146 8.00 -7.66 15.45
C TYR A 146 6.90 -8.09 16.44
N GLU A 147 6.38 -7.17 17.24
CA GLU A 147 5.27 -7.46 18.15
C GLU A 147 3.97 -7.83 17.41
N GLU A 148 3.67 -7.17 16.29
CA GLU A 148 2.53 -7.51 15.43
C GLU A 148 2.63 -8.97 14.94
N MET A 149 3.80 -9.37 14.43
CA MET A 149 4.05 -10.74 13.97
C MET A 149 3.88 -11.75 15.10
N GLN A 150 4.41 -11.44 16.30
CA GLN A 150 4.29 -12.30 17.47
C GLN A 150 2.83 -12.47 17.90
N ARG A 151 2.05 -11.38 17.92
CA ARG A 151 0.60 -11.44 18.23
C ARG A 151 -0.17 -12.27 17.21
N GLN A 152 0.12 -12.10 15.92
CA GLN A 152 -0.55 -12.86 14.84
C GLN A 152 -0.25 -14.35 14.92
N ALA A 153 1.01 -14.73 15.18
CA ALA A 153 1.38 -16.13 15.34
C ALA A 153 0.71 -16.77 16.55
N MET A 154 0.63 -16.04 17.68
CA MET A 154 -0.10 -16.49 18.87
C MET A 154 -1.58 -16.73 18.58
N ALA A 155 -2.24 -15.80 17.88
CA ALA A 155 -3.64 -15.93 17.50
C ALA A 155 -3.91 -17.13 16.58
N LYS A 156 -2.97 -17.44 15.69
CA LYS A 156 -3.06 -18.56 14.73
C LYS A 156 -2.51 -19.89 15.27
N LYS A 157 -2.00 -19.93 16.51
CA LYS A 157 -1.29 -21.08 17.10
C LYS A 157 -0.14 -21.57 16.22
N GLU A 158 0.51 -20.66 15.51
CA GLU A 158 1.69 -20.96 14.70
C GLU A 158 2.92 -21.15 15.60
N ASN A 159 3.87 -21.98 15.15
CA ASN A 159 5.12 -22.17 15.88
C ASN A 159 5.95 -20.88 15.84
N ARG A 160 6.10 -20.21 16.98
CA ARG A 160 6.86 -18.95 17.09
C ARG A 160 8.33 -19.09 16.73
N SER A 161 8.89 -20.30 16.72
CA SER A 161 10.29 -20.52 16.30
C SER A 161 10.52 -20.32 14.81
N THR A 162 9.46 -20.17 14.00
CA THR A 162 9.57 -19.89 12.55
C THR A 162 9.48 -18.40 12.25
N LEU A 163 9.26 -17.55 13.25
CA LEU A 163 9.21 -16.11 13.08
C LEU A 163 10.63 -15.52 13.02
N PRO A 164 10.83 -14.44 12.25
CA PRO A 164 12.09 -13.73 12.24
C PRO A 164 12.38 -13.12 13.61
N THR A 165 13.67 -13.03 13.93
CA THR A 165 14.18 -12.29 15.08
C THR A 165 13.98 -10.79 14.89
N TYR A 166 14.04 -10.02 15.98
CA TYR A 166 13.97 -8.56 15.93
C TYR A 166 15.04 -7.98 14.98
N ASP A 167 16.28 -8.49 15.03
CA ASP A 167 17.39 -8.00 14.21
C ASP A 167 17.16 -8.26 12.71
N GLU A 168 16.56 -9.40 12.36
CA GLU A 168 16.15 -9.68 10.97
C GLU A 168 15.05 -8.73 10.52
N VAL A 169 14.04 -8.48 11.36
CA VAL A 169 12.96 -7.53 11.05
C VAL A 169 13.52 -6.11 10.86
N LEU A 170 14.43 -5.66 11.72
CA LEU A 170 15.06 -4.35 11.62
C LEU A 170 15.88 -4.22 10.33
N ARG A 171 16.70 -5.24 10.02
CA ARG A 171 17.54 -5.27 8.82
C ARG A 171 16.69 -5.24 7.55
N ASP A 172 15.66 -6.07 7.48
CA ASP A 172 14.74 -6.12 6.34
C ASP A 172 14.01 -4.79 6.15
N LEU A 173 13.59 -4.16 7.24
CA LEU A 173 12.92 -2.87 7.22
C LEU A 173 13.84 -1.77 6.70
N GLN A 174 15.09 -1.69 7.19
CA GLN A 174 16.06 -0.71 6.72
C GLN A 174 16.43 -0.91 5.25
N ALA A 175 16.60 -2.17 4.81
CA ALA A 175 16.86 -2.48 3.41
C ALA A 175 15.71 -2.03 2.50
N ARG A 176 14.46 -2.24 2.94
CA ARG A 176 13.27 -1.78 2.21
C ARG A 176 13.17 -0.27 2.15
N ASP A 177 13.40 0.43 3.25
CA ASP A 177 13.38 1.90 3.27
C ASP A 177 14.45 2.47 2.33
N ALA A 178 15.67 1.91 2.36
CA ALA A 178 16.74 2.31 1.47
C ALA A 178 16.38 2.07 -0.01
N ALA A 179 15.77 0.93 -0.33
CA ALA A 179 15.30 0.64 -1.68
C ALA A 179 14.17 1.59 -2.12
N ASP A 180 13.21 1.89 -1.25
CA ASP A 180 12.08 2.78 -1.53
C ASP A 180 12.54 4.23 -1.76
N VAL A 181 13.55 4.71 -1.04
CA VAL A 181 14.11 6.06 -1.20
C VAL A 181 14.95 6.16 -2.48
N ASN A 182 15.74 5.14 -2.79
CA ASN A 182 16.72 5.17 -3.89
C ASN A 182 16.18 4.68 -5.23
N ARG A 183 14.93 4.21 -5.32
CA ARG A 183 14.36 3.73 -6.59
C ARG A 183 14.27 4.85 -7.63
N THR A 184 14.55 4.50 -8.88
CA THR A 184 14.54 5.45 -10.01
C THR A 184 13.14 5.99 -10.31
N HIS A 185 12.10 5.16 -10.16
CA HIS A 185 10.71 5.52 -10.48
C HIS A 185 9.87 5.72 -9.22
N SER A 186 9.26 6.90 -9.12
CA SER A 186 8.39 7.31 -8.00
C SER A 186 9.02 7.12 -6.61
N PRO A 187 10.26 7.53 -6.32
CA PRO A 187 10.91 7.31 -5.02
C PRO A 187 10.05 7.78 -3.84
N LEU A 188 10.20 7.12 -2.69
CA LEU A 188 9.64 7.59 -1.44
C LEU A 188 10.22 8.97 -1.14
N ARG A 189 9.38 9.99 -1.29
CA ARG A 189 9.73 11.39 -1.05
C ARG A 189 8.56 12.11 -0.43
N ARG A 190 8.87 13.00 0.51
CA ARG A 190 7.91 13.93 1.07
C ARG A 190 7.49 14.93 0.00
N ALA A 191 6.19 15.11 -0.21
CA ALA A 191 5.68 16.19 -1.05
C ALA A 191 5.97 17.55 -0.38
N PRO A 192 6.30 18.62 -1.12
CA PRO A 192 6.66 19.91 -0.52
C PRO A 192 5.59 20.49 0.42
N ASP A 193 4.32 20.19 0.17
CA ASP A 193 3.14 20.65 0.89
C ASP A 193 2.60 19.62 1.92
N ALA A 194 3.30 18.49 2.11
CA ALA A 194 2.92 17.48 3.08
C ALA A 194 3.22 17.90 4.53
N VAL A 195 2.27 17.62 5.43
CA VAL A 195 2.46 17.77 6.87
C VAL A 195 3.21 16.55 7.39
N VAL A 196 4.34 16.76 8.07
CA VAL A 196 5.11 15.69 8.70
C VAL A 196 4.54 15.37 10.08
N ILE A 197 4.33 14.09 10.35
CA ILE A 197 3.97 13.59 11.68
C ILE A 197 5.04 12.57 12.08
N ASP A 198 5.84 12.91 13.10
CA ASP A 198 6.69 11.94 13.77
C ASP A 198 5.83 11.12 14.76
N SER A 199 5.74 9.83 14.49
CA SER A 199 4.98 8.85 15.27
C SER A 199 5.83 8.03 16.22
N THR A 200 7.12 8.33 16.38
CA THR A 200 8.07 7.58 17.22
C THR A 200 7.53 7.37 18.63
N ASN A 201 7.02 8.43 19.25
CA ASN A 201 6.51 8.42 20.63
C ASN A 201 4.97 8.54 20.71
N LEU A 202 4.26 8.27 19.62
CA LEU A 202 2.80 8.39 19.58
C LEU A 202 2.11 7.02 19.62
N THR A 203 1.06 6.91 20.42
CA THR A 203 0.11 5.79 20.34
C THR A 203 -0.69 5.85 19.03
N ILE A 204 -1.39 4.76 18.67
CA ILE A 204 -2.26 4.74 17.49
C ILE A 204 -3.34 5.83 17.61
N ASP A 205 -4.00 5.94 18.76
CA ASP A 205 -5.05 6.94 18.98
C ASP A 205 -4.52 8.37 18.84
N GLN A 206 -3.33 8.65 19.36
CA GLN A 206 -2.69 9.96 19.20
C GLN A 206 -2.35 10.26 17.73
N GLN A 207 -1.92 9.25 16.96
CA GLN A 207 -1.68 9.41 15.52
C GLN A 207 -2.98 9.70 14.78
N VAL A 208 -4.05 8.93 15.06
CA VAL A 208 -5.36 9.10 14.44
C VAL A 208 -5.93 10.48 14.75
N ASN A 209 -5.94 10.90 16.01
CA ASN A 209 -6.47 12.20 16.43
C ASN A 209 -5.74 13.34 15.71
N LYS A 210 -4.41 13.31 15.65
CA LYS A 210 -3.63 14.32 14.90
C LYS A 210 -4.03 14.39 13.42
N ILE A 211 -4.22 13.25 12.76
CA ILE A 211 -4.61 13.22 11.34
C ILE A 211 -6.04 13.75 11.16
N VAL A 212 -6.97 13.37 12.04
CA VAL A 212 -8.36 13.83 12.01
C VAL A 212 -8.46 15.33 12.23
N GLU A 213 -7.75 15.87 13.23
CA GLU A 213 -7.68 17.31 13.51
C GLU A 213 -7.12 18.10 12.31
N LEU A 214 -6.09 17.57 11.64
CA LEU A 214 -5.54 18.16 10.42
C LEU A 214 -6.54 18.16 9.27
N ALA A 215 -7.27 17.06 9.08
CA ALA A 215 -8.30 16.96 8.05
C ALA A 215 -9.44 17.96 8.30
N GLN A 216 -9.96 18.00 9.53
CA GLN A 216 -11.01 18.94 9.92
C GLN A 216 -10.57 20.40 9.76
N SER A 217 -9.30 20.72 10.05
CA SER A 217 -8.80 22.09 9.96
C SER A 217 -8.56 22.57 8.52
N ARG A 218 -8.31 21.65 7.58
CA ARG A 218 -7.99 21.99 6.17
C ARG A 218 -9.14 21.81 5.19
N MET A 219 -10.12 20.97 5.54
CA MET A 219 -11.24 20.59 4.67
C MET A 219 -12.58 21.15 5.17
N ALA A 220 -12.54 22.11 6.10
CA ALA A 220 -13.71 22.86 6.57
C ALA A 220 -14.06 24.04 5.65
#